data_AF-A0A534MHI4-F1
#
_entry.id   AF-A0A534MHI4-F1
#
_cell.length_a   1.000
_cell.length_b   1.000
_cell.length_c   1.000
_cell.angle_alpha   90.00
_cell.angle_beta   90.00
_cell.angle_gamma   90.00
#
_symmetry.space_group_name_H-M   'P 1'
#
loop_
_entity.id
_entity.type
_entity.pdbx_description
1 polymer ?
#
loop_
_entity_poly.entity_id
_entity_poly.type
_entity_poly.pdbx_seq_one_letter_code
_entity_poly.pdbx_strand_id
1 'polypeptide(L)'
;MELMMAHELYLAPVDPTQARRSAVLVGIAAILGSLIPLIPFIVIGRDILLGTAVSLVVSTLALFAIGWWKARTTIGRPGRSGTQMAIIGIASALAGFGIAYLVSGGRGL
;
A
#
# COMPACT_ATOMS: atom_id res chain seq x y z
N MET A 1 -15.66 7.75 36.32
CA MET A 1 -15.00 6.71 35.48
C MET A 1 -14.27 7.31 34.28
N GLU A 2 -14.73 8.44 33.72
CA GLU A 2 -13.99 9.16 32.66
C GLU A 2 -12.59 9.62 33.09
N LEU A 3 -12.39 9.96 34.39
CA LEU A 3 -11.09 10.38 34.92
C LEU A 3 -10.02 9.26 34.83
N MET A 4 -10.37 8.00 35.17
CA MET A 4 -9.46 6.85 35.00
C MET A 4 -9.21 6.54 33.52
N MET A 5 -10.25 6.55 32.68
CA MET A 5 -10.09 6.27 31.24
C MET A 5 -9.18 7.29 30.55
N ALA A 6 -9.33 8.57 30.88
CA ALA A 6 -8.56 9.64 30.27
C ALA A 6 -7.15 9.81 30.84
N HIS A 7 -6.94 9.61 32.16
CA HIS A 7 -5.67 9.93 32.83
C HIS A 7 -4.81 8.71 33.18
N GLU A 8 -5.40 7.53 33.38
CA GLU A 8 -4.62 6.32 33.74
C GLU A 8 -4.36 5.42 32.54
N LEU A 9 -5.36 5.27 31.65
CA LEU A 9 -5.29 4.34 30.52
C LEU A 9 -5.01 5.03 29.18
N TYR A 10 -4.99 6.38 29.15
CA TYR A 10 -4.83 7.20 27.94
C TYR A 10 -5.77 6.76 26.79
N LEU A 11 -6.97 6.25 27.10
CA LEU A 11 -7.91 5.76 26.10
C LEU A 11 -8.85 6.88 25.66
N ALA A 12 -8.84 7.19 24.35
CA ALA A 12 -9.89 7.98 23.74
C ALA A 12 -11.20 7.16 23.70
N PRO A 13 -12.37 7.76 24.01
CA PRO A 13 -13.66 7.09 23.86
C PRO A 13 -13.82 6.55 22.42
N VAL A 14 -13.94 5.23 22.28
CA VAL A 14 -14.04 4.59 20.96
C VAL A 14 -15.51 4.48 20.59
N ASP A 15 -15.94 5.28 19.62
CA ASP A 15 -17.31 5.27 19.14
C ASP A 15 -17.53 4.04 18.22
N PRO A 16 -18.44 3.10 18.52
CA PRO A 16 -18.59 1.86 17.73
C PRO A 16 -18.98 2.14 16.26
N THR A 17 -19.60 3.29 16.00
CA THR A 17 -19.91 3.76 14.64
C THR A 17 -18.66 4.18 13.85
N GLN A 18 -17.60 4.63 14.52
CA GLN A 18 -16.33 5.01 13.90
C GLN A 18 -15.60 3.79 13.33
N ALA A 19 -15.64 2.65 14.04
CA ALA A 19 -15.00 1.40 13.59
C ALA A 19 -15.56 0.92 12.24
N ARG A 20 -16.89 0.92 12.09
CA ARG A 20 -17.54 0.52 10.83
C ARG A 20 -17.19 1.46 9.67
N ARG A 21 -17.18 2.77 9.92
CA ARG A 21 -16.80 3.78 8.90
C ARG A 21 -15.35 3.58 8.46
N SER A 22 -14.43 3.38 9.39
CA SER A 22 -13.02 3.11 9.08
C SER A 22 -12.85 1.83 8.27
N ALA A 23 -13.53 0.74 8.61
CA ALA A 23 -13.45 -0.51 7.87
C ALA A 23 -13.91 -0.34 6.41
N VAL A 24 -15.04 0.34 6.18
CA VAL A 24 -15.55 0.62 4.82
C VAL A 24 -14.57 1.50 4.04
N LEU A 25 -14.05 2.55 4.67
CA LEU A 25 -13.11 3.48 4.03
C LEU A 25 -11.80 2.77 3.63
N VAL A 26 -11.23 1.97 4.53
CA VAL A 26 -10.00 1.19 4.26
C VAL A 26 -10.25 0.13 3.20
N GLY A 27 -11.40 -0.54 3.22
CA GLY A 27 -11.78 -1.53 2.22
C GLY A 27 -11.88 -0.94 0.81
N ILE A 28 -12.57 0.19 0.66
CA ILE A 28 -12.67 0.91 -0.61
C ILE A 28 -11.29 1.39 -1.06
N ALA A 29 -10.48 1.95 -0.16
CA ALA A 29 -9.13 2.39 -0.47
C ALA A 29 -8.23 1.23 -0.94
N ALA A 30 -8.36 0.04 -0.35
CA ALA A 30 -7.60 -1.14 -0.75
C ALA A 30 -7.99 -1.63 -2.15
N ILE A 31 -9.28 -1.62 -2.48
CA ILE A 31 -9.78 -1.98 -3.82
C ILE A 31 -9.24 -0.97 -4.85
N LEU A 32 -9.38 0.33 -4.60
CA LEU A 32 -8.89 1.34 -5.54
C LEU A 32 -7.36 1.32 -5.67
N GLY A 33 -6.65 1.07 -4.58
CA GLY A 33 -5.20 0.95 -4.57
C GLY A 33 -4.68 -0.24 -5.38
N SER A 34 -5.39 -1.37 -5.36
CA SER A 34 -4.99 -2.57 -6.11
C SER A 34 -5.21 -2.45 -7.63
N LEU A 35 -6.05 -1.51 -8.08
CA LEU A 35 -6.24 -1.25 -9.51
C LEU A 35 -5.01 -0.58 -10.14
N ILE A 36 -4.24 0.20 -9.39
CA ILE A 36 -3.06 0.93 -9.88
C ILE A 36 -2.04 -0.01 -10.58
N PRO A 37 -1.55 -1.09 -9.94
CA PRO A 37 -0.65 -2.04 -10.60
C PRO A 37 -1.32 -2.79 -11.76
N LEU A 38 -2.65 -2.95 -11.75
CA LEU A 38 -3.37 -3.75 -12.74
C LEU A 38 -3.59 -3.01 -14.06
N ILE A 39 -3.74 -1.68 -14.03
CA ILE A 39 -3.99 -0.86 -15.23
C ILE A 39 -2.93 -1.08 -16.32
N PRO A 40 -1.61 -1.03 -16.02
CA PRO A 40 -0.58 -1.28 -17.03
C PRO A 40 -0.66 -2.66 -17.68
N PHE A 41 -1.02 -3.71 -16.90
CA PHE A 41 -1.19 -5.06 -17.45
C PHE A 41 -2.36 -5.14 -18.44
N ILE A 42 -3.49 -4.49 -18.12
CA ILE A 42 -4.67 -4.49 -18.99
C ILE A 42 -4.40 -3.74 -20.30
N VAL A 43 -3.68 -2.62 -20.24
CA VAL A 43 -3.41 -1.77 -21.42
C VAL A 43 -2.34 -2.37 -22.32
N ILE A 44 -1.26 -2.93 -21.75
CA ILE A 44 -0.10 -3.37 -22.54
C ILE A 44 -0.31 -4.76 -23.13
N GLY A 45 -0.97 -5.68 -22.41
CA GLY A 45 -1.62 -6.93 -22.88
C GLY A 45 -0.83 -7.94 -23.72
N ARG A 46 -0.13 -7.49 -24.76
CA ARG A 46 0.66 -8.25 -25.74
C ARG A 46 2.04 -8.65 -25.24
N ASP A 47 2.63 -7.87 -24.35
CA ASP A 47 3.99 -8.10 -23.84
C ASP A 47 3.98 -8.10 -22.30
N ILE A 48 4.09 -9.29 -21.72
CA ILE A 48 4.02 -9.51 -20.27
C ILE A 48 5.23 -8.90 -19.57
N LEU A 49 6.42 -8.96 -20.18
CA LEU A 49 7.64 -8.41 -19.60
C LEU A 49 7.54 -6.88 -19.55
N LEU A 50 7.12 -6.26 -20.66
CA LEU A 50 6.91 -4.82 -20.72
C LEU A 50 5.79 -4.40 -19.75
N GLY A 51 4.68 -5.12 -19.73
CA GLY A 51 3.55 -4.86 -18.82
C GLY A 51 3.96 -4.92 -17.35
N THR A 52 4.80 -5.91 -16.98
CA THR A 52 5.34 -6.06 -15.62
C THR A 52 6.28 -4.90 -15.27
N ALA A 53 7.20 -4.53 -16.17
CA ALA A 53 8.13 -3.42 -15.94
C ALA A 53 7.38 -2.08 -15.76
N VAL A 54 6.41 -1.79 -16.62
CA VAL A 54 5.59 -0.57 -16.52
C VAL A 54 4.74 -0.60 -15.26
N SER A 55 4.13 -1.74 -14.92
CA SER A 55 3.37 -1.91 -13.67
C SER A 55 4.23 -1.64 -12.43
N LEU A 56 5.45 -2.16 -12.40
CA LEU A 56 6.39 -1.95 -11.30
C LEU A 56 6.74 -0.46 -11.13
N VAL A 57 7.04 0.23 -12.23
CA VAL A 57 7.36 1.66 -12.23
C VAL A 57 6.16 2.49 -11.77
N VAL A 58 4.97 2.26 -12.35
CA VAL A 58 3.74 2.99 -12.02
C VAL A 58 3.37 2.79 -10.55
N SER A 59 3.44 1.55 -10.05
CA SER A 59 3.13 1.22 -8.65
C SER A 59 4.11 1.87 -7.68
N THR A 60 5.40 1.85 -8.02
CA THR A 60 6.45 2.48 -7.19
C THR A 60 6.25 3.99 -7.10
N LEU A 61 5.93 4.65 -8.23
CA LEU A 61 5.61 6.08 -8.26
C LEU A 61 4.34 6.40 -7.47
N ALA A 62 3.31 5.56 -7.58
CA ALA A 62 2.08 5.72 -6.81
C ALA A 62 2.33 5.59 -5.30
N LEU A 63 3.08 4.58 -4.86
CA LEU A 63 3.47 4.42 -3.45
C LEU A 63 4.29 5.60 -2.94
N PHE A 64 5.24 6.09 -3.75
CA PHE A 64 6.00 7.27 -3.41
C PHE A 64 5.11 8.51 -3.26
N ALA A 65 4.18 8.73 -4.19
CA ALA A 65 3.24 9.85 -4.15
C ALA A 65 2.30 9.79 -2.93
N ILE A 66 1.77 8.60 -2.61
CA ILE A 66 0.97 8.37 -1.40
C ILE A 66 1.81 8.64 -0.14
N GLY A 67 3.07 8.18 -0.12
CA GLY A 67 3.97 8.40 1.01
C GLY A 67 4.38 9.86 1.19
N TRP A 68 4.55 10.58 0.08
CA TRP A 68 4.77 12.02 0.06
C TRP A 68 3.57 12.77 0.60
N TRP A 69 2.36 12.46 0.11
CA TRP A 69 1.12 13.09 0.56
C TRP A 69 0.87 12.81 2.05
N LYS A 70 1.00 11.56 2.49
CA LYS A 70 0.86 11.18 3.91
C LYS A 70 1.74 12.06 4.81
N ALA A 71 3.02 12.20 4.48
CA ALA A 71 3.94 13.00 5.28
C ALA A 71 3.65 14.50 5.20
N ARG A 72 3.16 15.02 4.06
CA ARG A 72 2.71 16.41 3.98
C ARG A 72 1.53 16.69 4.91
N THR A 73 0.59 15.74 5.03
CA THR A 73 -0.60 15.90 5.87
C THR A 73 -0.30 15.69 7.36
N THR A 74 0.66 14.82 7.71
CA THR A 74 0.96 14.44 9.10
C THR A 74 2.25 15.09 9.66
N ILE A 75 2.72 16.22 9.11
CA ILE A 75 3.92 16.95 9.59
C ILE A 75 5.18 16.05 9.58
N GLY A 76 5.31 15.18 8.58
CA GLY A 76 6.45 14.29 8.37
C GLY A 76 7.45 14.82 7.32
N ARG A 77 8.58 14.13 7.15
CA ARG A 77 9.53 14.41 6.05
C ARG A 77 9.04 13.74 4.76
N PRO A 78 8.56 14.49 3.76
CA PRO A 78 7.82 13.93 2.62
C PRO A 78 8.67 13.02 1.74
N GLY A 79 9.92 13.42 1.43
CA GLY A 79 10.84 12.57 0.68
C GLY A 79 11.14 11.25 1.40
N ARG A 80 11.38 11.28 2.71
CA ARG A 80 11.69 10.06 3.48
C ARG A 80 10.52 9.10 3.54
N SER A 81 9.30 9.59 3.77
CA SER A 81 8.09 8.76 3.83
C SER A 81 7.76 8.15 2.46
N GLY A 82 7.88 8.93 1.38
CA GLY A 82 7.72 8.43 0.01
C GLY A 82 8.72 7.32 -0.31
N THR A 83 10.01 7.55 -0.07
CA THR A 83 11.06 6.55 -0.33
C THR A 83 10.87 5.30 0.52
N GLN A 84 10.49 5.43 1.80
CA GLN A 84 10.21 4.28 2.65
C GLN A 84 9.07 3.42 2.10
N MET A 85 7.97 4.03 1.65
CA MET A 85 6.88 3.26 1.04
C MET A 85 7.29 2.58 -0.26
N ALA A 86 8.03 3.27 -1.12
CA ALA A 86 8.55 2.69 -2.36
C ALA A 86 9.44 1.46 -2.08
N ILE A 87 10.36 1.56 -1.11
CA ILE A 87 11.24 0.44 -0.71
C ILE A 87 10.42 -0.73 -0.18
N ILE A 88 9.44 -0.47 0.70
CA ILE A 88 8.57 -1.53 1.24
C ILE A 88 7.82 -2.23 0.09
N GLY A 89 7.25 -1.45 -0.84
CA GLY A 89 6.54 -2.00 -1.99
C GLY A 89 7.42 -2.87 -2.89
N ILE A 90 8.61 -2.38 -3.25
CA ILE A 90 9.58 -3.14 -4.05
C ILE A 90 10.00 -4.42 -3.32
N ALA A 91 10.31 -4.33 -2.02
CA ALA A 91 10.71 -5.48 -1.22
C ALA A 91 9.59 -6.54 -1.15
N SER A 92 8.33 -6.13 -0.97
CA SER A 92 7.18 -7.03 -1.01
C SER A 92 6.98 -7.67 -2.39
N ALA A 93 7.16 -6.90 -3.47
CA ALA A 93 7.05 -7.42 -4.83
C ALA A 93 8.13 -8.47 -5.12
N LEU A 94 9.38 -8.21 -4.73
CA LEU A 94 10.49 -9.16 -4.87
C LEU A 94 10.25 -10.42 -4.03
N ALA A 95 9.75 -10.29 -2.81
CA ALA A 95 9.41 -11.43 -1.96
C ALA A 95 8.29 -12.27 -2.59
N GLY A 96 7.23 -11.63 -3.09
CA GLY A 96 6.13 -12.32 -3.78
C GLY A 96 6.60 -13.05 -5.05
N PHE A 97 7.45 -12.40 -5.85
CA PHE A 97 8.07 -13.02 -7.02
C PHE A 97 8.94 -14.23 -6.64
N GLY A 98 9.78 -14.10 -5.61
CA GLY A 98 10.64 -15.18 -5.13
C GLY A 98 9.84 -16.40 -4.67
N ILE A 99 8.74 -16.18 -3.94
CA ILE A 99 7.82 -17.26 -3.54
C ILE A 99 7.17 -17.89 -4.78
N ALA A 100 6.65 -17.09 -5.70
CA ALA A 100 6.02 -17.59 -6.92
C ALA A 100 7.00 -18.42 -7.76
N TYR A 101 8.26 -17.97 -7.89
CA TYR A 101 9.32 -18.65 -8.62
C TYR A 101 9.71 -19.99 -7.97
N LEU A 102 9.81 -20.02 -6.64
CA LEU A 102 10.14 -21.24 -5.89
C LEU A 102 9.02 -22.29 -6.02
N VAL A 103 7.76 -21.84 -5.91
CA VAL A 103 6.59 -22.73 -6.01
C VAL A 103 6.35 -23.20 -7.45
N SER A 104 6.64 -22.38 -8.46
CA SER A 104 6.51 -22.76 -9.88
C SER A 104 7.63 -23.67 -10.38
N GLY A 105 8.61 -24.01 -9.53
CA GLY A 105 9.73 -24.88 -9.88
C GLY A 105 10.72 -24.24 -10.86
N GLY A 106 10.83 -22.91 -10.87
CA GLY A 106 11.74 -22.15 -11.74
C GLY A 106 11.33 -22.10 -13.22
N ARG A 107 10.14 -22.59 -13.57
CA ARG A 107 9.58 -22.52 -14.94
C ARG A 107 8.64 -21.32 -15.02
N GLY A 108 9.23 -20.12 -15.11
CA GLY A 108 8.47 -18.88 -15.09
C GLY A 108 9.17 -17.73 -15.77
N LEU A 109 9.76 -17.99 -16.95
CA LEU A 109 10.01 -17.06 -18.06
C LEU A 109 9.97 -17.87 -19.36
#